data_AF-C5B071-F1
#
_entry.id   AF-C5B071-F1
#
_cell.length_a   1.000
_cell.length_b   1.000
_cell.length_c   1.000
_cell.angle_alpha   90.00
_cell.angle_beta   90.00
_cell.angle_gamma   90.00
#
_symmetry.space_group_name_H-M   'P 1'
#
loop_
_entity.id
_entity.type
_entity.pdbx_description
1 polymer ?
#
loop_
_entity_poly.entity_id
_entity_poly.type
_entity_poly.pdbx_seq_one_letter_code
_entity_poly.pdbx_strand_id
1 'polypeptide(L)'
;MTKRLDRHALEEAARLLLGPEFKRPLAKLLGPHHPDGARKTLDPRLQFRWMADPVTADGLPNPQARPIPKWVWPVLAKLLADRADELSFQASDARFLAEELRRGE
;
A
#
# COMPACT_ATOMS: atom_id res chain seq x y z
N MET A 1 4.50 20.12 -4.79
CA MET A 1 3.43 19.61 -3.89
C MET A 1 3.98 18.46 -3.08
N THR A 2 4.42 18.72 -1.85
CA THR A 2 4.87 17.65 -0.94
C THR A 2 3.62 16.92 -0.45
N LYS A 3 3.28 15.75 -1.02
CA LYS A 3 2.18 14.93 -0.49
C LYS A 3 2.43 14.71 1.00
N ARG A 4 1.47 15.11 1.84
CA ARG A 4 1.55 14.90 3.28
C ARG A 4 1.53 13.39 3.53
N LEU A 5 2.42 12.90 4.41
CA LEU A 5 2.39 11.51 4.86
C LEU A 5 1.18 11.31 5.79
N ASP A 6 0.02 11.11 5.18
CA ASP A 6 -1.27 11.00 5.85
C ASP A 6 -2.05 9.75 5.39
N ARG A 7 -3.27 9.61 5.88
CA ARG A 7 -4.15 8.48 5.55
C ARG A 7 -4.42 8.34 4.04
N HIS A 8 -4.45 9.43 3.29
CA HIS A 8 -4.72 9.41 1.86
C HIS A 8 -3.49 8.87 1.11
N ALA A 9 -2.29 9.28 1.52
CA ALA A 9 -1.05 8.72 0.99
C ALA A 9 -0.95 7.20 1.29
N LEU A 10 -1.33 6.76 2.48
CA LEU A 10 -1.40 5.33 2.83
C LEU A 10 -2.40 4.57 1.93
N GLU A 11 -3.60 5.13 1.74
CA GLU A 11 -4.64 4.52 0.90
C GLU A 11 -4.19 4.39 -0.55
N GLU A 12 -3.60 5.44 -1.12
CA GLU A 12 -3.10 5.43 -2.49
C GLU A 12 -1.96 4.42 -2.67
N ALA A 13 -0.99 4.40 -1.74
CA ALA A 13 0.09 3.43 -1.74
C ALA A 13 -0.44 1.99 -1.66
N ALA A 14 -1.39 1.73 -0.78
CA ALA A 14 -1.98 0.40 -0.61
C ALA A 14 -2.76 -0.06 -1.86
N ARG A 15 -3.48 0.86 -2.53
CA ARG A 15 -4.16 0.56 -3.80
C ARG A 15 -3.18 0.22 -4.92
N LEU A 16 -2.08 0.95 -5.04
CA LEU A 16 -1.05 0.68 -6.05
C LEU A 16 -0.36 -0.68 -5.84
N LEU A 17 -0.20 -1.10 -4.58
CA LEU A 17 0.47 -2.35 -4.22
C LEU A 17 -0.46 -3.58 -4.29
N LEU A 18 -1.71 -3.44 -3.85
CA LEU A 18 -2.60 -4.59 -3.56
C LEU A 18 -3.94 -4.52 -4.31
N GLY A 19 -4.20 -3.47 -5.09
CA GLY A 19 -5.45 -3.26 -5.80
C GLY A 19 -6.57 -2.69 -4.91
N PRO A 20 -7.83 -2.67 -5.38
CA PRO A 20 -8.95 -2.02 -4.68
C PRO A 20 -9.30 -2.66 -3.33
N GLU A 21 -9.06 -3.97 -3.19
CA GLU A 21 -9.35 -4.74 -1.97
C GLU A 21 -8.17 -4.77 -0.98
N PHE A 22 -7.33 -3.73 -0.98
CA PHE A 22 -6.06 -3.66 -0.25
C PHE A 22 -6.18 -3.81 1.28
N LYS A 23 -7.32 -3.47 1.89
CA LYS A 23 -7.44 -3.31 3.35
C LYS A 23 -7.04 -4.59 4.10
N ARG A 24 -7.61 -5.74 3.75
CA ARG A 24 -7.28 -7.01 4.41
C ARG A 24 -5.83 -7.48 4.16
N PRO A 25 -5.30 -7.47 2.92
CA PRO A 25 -3.94 -7.91 2.66
C PRO A 25 -2.85 -6.96 3.16
N LEU A 26 -3.14 -5.67 3.42
CA LEU A 26 -2.14 -4.70 3.89
C LEU A 26 -1.45 -5.14 5.19
N ALA A 27 -2.19 -5.74 6.12
CA ALA A 27 -1.63 -6.25 7.38
C ALA A 27 -0.63 -7.40 7.16
N LYS A 28 -0.86 -8.25 6.15
CA LYS A 28 0.05 -9.33 5.76
C LYS A 28 1.28 -8.77 5.04
N LEU A 29 1.09 -7.80 4.14
CA LEU A 29 2.18 -7.16 3.40
C LEU A 29 3.18 -6.49 4.34
N LEU A 30 2.71 -5.79 5.37
CA LEU A 30 3.58 -5.05 6.29
C LEU A 30 4.19 -5.90 7.41
N GLY A 31 3.60 -7.08 7.71
CA GLY A 31 4.03 -7.95 8.80
C GLY A 31 5.54 -8.29 8.79
N PRO A 32 6.10 -8.74 7.65
CA PRO A 32 7.52 -9.07 7.54
C PRO A 32 8.48 -7.91 7.81
N HIS A 33 8.01 -6.67 7.70
CA HIS A 33 8.83 -5.46 7.87
C HIS A 33 8.70 -4.82 9.25
N HIS A 34 8.04 -5.48 10.20
CA HIS A 34 7.81 -4.93 11.53
C HIS A 34 9.14 -4.72 12.29
N PRO A 35 9.34 -3.57 12.97
CA PRO A 35 10.63 -3.22 13.61
C PRO A 35 11.04 -4.18 14.73
N ASP A 36 10.07 -4.67 15.52
CA ASP A 36 10.33 -5.63 16.61
C ASP A 36 10.50 -7.09 16.12
N GLY A 37 10.80 -7.27 14.83
CA GLY A 37 10.96 -8.57 14.19
C GLY A 37 9.79 -8.95 13.28
N ALA A 38 10.11 -9.71 12.22
CA ALA A 38 9.18 -10.12 11.19
C ALA A 38 7.98 -10.89 11.74
N ARG A 39 6.77 -10.51 11.29
CA ARG A 39 5.50 -11.14 11.67
C ARG A 39 4.79 -11.68 10.44
N LYS A 40 4.03 -12.77 10.58
CA LYS A 40 3.19 -13.30 9.49
C LYS A 40 2.11 -12.30 9.05
N THR A 41 1.60 -11.50 9.99
CA THR A 41 0.60 -10.46 9.77
C THR A 41 0.61 -9.49 10.95
N LEU A 42 0.22 -8.25 10.70
CA LEU A 42 -0.20 -7.30 11.74
C LEU A 42 -1.63 -7.59 12.22
N ASP A 43 -2.08 -6.88 13.27
CA ASP A 43 -3.50 -6.90 13.67
C ASP A 43 -4.38 -6.43 12.50
N PRO A 44 -5.30 -7.28 11.99
CA PRO A 44 -6.17 -6.97 10.85
C PRO A 44 -7.19 -5.85 11.11
N ARG A 45 -7.22 -5.24 12.30
CA ARG A 45 -8.00 -4.04 12.57
C ARG A 45 -7.20 -2.74 12.36
N LEU A 46 -5.88 -2.80 12.39
CA LEU A 46 -5.02 -1.60 12.39
C LEU A 46 -5.19 -0.76 11.13
N GLN A 47 -5.28 -1.38 9.96
CA GLN A 47 -5.47 -0.66 8.70
C GLN A 47 -6.75 0.18 8.69
N PHE A 48 -7.84 -0.33 9.30
CA PHE A 48 -9.10 0.40 9.37
C PHE A 48 -8.97 1.59 10.32
N ARG A 49 -8.23 1.41 11.42
CA ARG A 49 -7.94 2.48 12.37
C ARG A 49 -6.98 3.54 11.82
N TRP A 50 -6.04 3.15 10.98
CA TRP A 50 -5.12 4.06 10.29
C TRP A 50 -5.80 4.89 9.20
N MET A 51 -6.85 4.35 8.58
CA MET A 51 -7.62 5.02 7.53
C MET A 51 -8.86 5.75 8.06
N ALA A 52 -9.24 5.51 9.31
CA ALA A 52 -10.33 6.23 9.95
C ALA A 52 -10.02 7.73 10.02
N ASP A 53 -11.05 8.56 9.83
CA ASP A 53 -10.89 9.99 10.02
C ASP A 53 -10.51 10.28 11.48
N PRO A 54 -9.47 11.08 11.77
CA PRO A 54 -9.10 11.48 13.12
C PRO A 54 -10.20 12.23 13.87
N VAL A 55 -11.17 12.79 13.17
CA VAL A 55 -12.26 13.60 13.73
C VAL A 55 -13.61 13.05 13.29
N THR A 56 -14.61 13.06 14.18
CA THR A 56 -16.00 12.68 13.88
C THR A 56 -16.73 13.79 13.13
N ALA A 57 -17.94 13.51 12.64
CA ALA A 57 -18.79 14.52 11.99
C ALA A 57 -19.06 15.75 12.87
N ASP A 58 -19.13 15.56 14.20
CA ASP A 58 -19.37 16.61 15.18
C ASP A 58 -18.10 17.38 15.59
N GLY A 59 -16.97 17.15 14.91
CA GLY A 59 -15.70 17.83 15.20
C GLY A 59 -14.93 17.28 16.41
N LEU A 60 -15.37 16.15 16.99
CA LEU A 60 -14.72 15.54 18.15
C LEU A 60 -13.64 14.52 17.74
N PRO A 61 -12.60 14.28 18.55
CA PRO A 61 -11.60 13.25 18.25
C PRO A 61 -12.23 11.86 18.09
N ASN A 62 -11.89 11.16 16.99
CA ASN A 62 -12.37 9.82 16.74
C ASN A 62 -11.56 8.79 17.55
N PRO A 63 -12.15 8.10 18.55
CA PRO A 63 -11.41 7.16 19.40
C PRO A 63 -10.95 5.90 18.66
N GLN A 64 -11.52 5.62 17.49
CA GLN A 64 -11.12 4.49 16.64
C GLN A 64 -9.93 4.82 15.75
N ALA A 65 -9.67 6.10 15.49
CA ALA A 65 -8.51 6.50 14.70
C ALA A 65 -7.21 6.19 15.46
N ARG A 66 -6.21 5.73 14.71
CA ARG A 66 -4.86 5.52 15.24
C ARG A 66 -3.85 6.17 14.30
N PRO A 67 -2.82 6.83 14.84
CA PRO A 67 -1.75 7.36 14.01
C PRO A 67 -1.03 6.22 13.28
N ILE A 68 -0.58 6.51 12.07
CA ILE A 68 0.20 5.60 11.26
C ILE A 68 1.64 5.58 11.82
N PRO A 69 2.20 4.41 12.16
CA PRO A 69 3.57 4.34 12.66
C PRO A 69 4.60 4.84 11.64
N LYS A 70 5.60 5.60 12.10
CA LYS A 70 6.62 6.22 11.23
C LYS A 70 7.38 5.22 10.35
N TRP A 71 7.56 3.99 10.82
CA TRP A 71 8.28 2.93 10.08
C TRP A 71 7.52 2.44 8.84
N VAL A 72 6.21 2.64 8.77
CA VAL A 72 5.38 2.20 7.63
C VAL A 72 5.77 2.95 6.35
N TRP A 73 6.11 4.24 6.46
CA TRP A 73 6.41 5.08 5.31
C TRP A 73 7.62 4.64 4.48
N PRO A 74 8.82 4.43 5.05
CA PRO A 74 9.95 3.94 4.27
C PRO A 74 9.72 2.53 3.72
N VAL A 75 8.96 1.68 4.42
CA VAL A 75 8.58 0.35 3.90
C VAL A 75 7.70 0.48 2.67
N LEU A 76 6.64 1.30 2.71
CA LEU A 76 5.78 1.53 1.56
C LEU A 76 6.54 2.17 0.39
N ALA A 77 7.43 3.11 0.66
CA ALA A 77 8.26 3.73 -0.37
C ALA A 77 9.12 2.69 -1.11
N LYS A 78 9.76 1.78 -0.36
CA LYS A 78 10.52 0.67 -0.94
C LYS A 78 9.62 -0.25 -1.78
N LEU A 79 8.51 -0.73 -1.20
CA LEU A 79 7.61 -1.66 -1.88
C LEU A 79 7.00 -1.06 -3.15
N LEU A 80 6.70 0.25 -3.15
CA LEU A 80 6.20 0.95 -4.33
C LEU A 80 7.26 1.05 -5.43
N ALA A 81 8.52 1.27 -5.07
CA ALA A 81 9.62 1.25 -6.04
C ALA A 81 9.76 -0.16 -6.66
N ASP A 82 9.81 -1.21 -5.82
CA ASP A 82 9.90 -2.60 -6.27
C ASP A 82 8.72 -2.96 -7.21
N ARG A 83 7.50 -2.50 -6.87
CA ARG A 83 6.31 -2.72 -7.71
C ARG A 83 6.36 -1.96 -9.03
N ALA A 84 6.90 -0.74 -9.04
CA ALA A 84 7.05 0.04 -10.27
C ALA A 84 8.01 -0.65 -11.24
N ASP A 85 9.12 -1.19 -10.75
CA ASP A 85 10.08 -1.94 -11.55
C ASP A 85 9.45 -3.22 -12.14
N GLU A 86 8.71 -3.98 -11.32
CA GLU A 86 7.98 -5.17 -11.77
C GLU A 86 6.96 -4.83 -12.87
N LEU A 87 6.18 -3.77 -12.69
CA LEU A 87 5.21 -3.30 -13.69
C LEU A 87 5.88 -2.86 -14.99
N SER A 88 7.06 -2.23 -14.91
CA SER A 88 7.83 -1.84 -16.09
C SER A 88 8.32 -3.05 -16.88
N PHE A 89 8.75 -4.10 -16.19
CA PHE A 89 9.14 -5.37 -16.81
C PHE A 89 7.93 -6.03 -17.49
N GLN A 90 6.80 -6.17 -16.78
CA GLN A 90 5.56 -6.73 -17.33
C GLN A 90 5.05 -5.96 -18.55
N ALA A 91 5.16 -4.62 -18.53
CA ALA A 91 4.79 -3.79 -19.67
C ALA A 91 5.71 -4.04 -20.89
N SER A 92 6.98 -4.38 -20.67
CA SER A 92 7.93 -4.70 -21.74
C SER A 92 7.63 -6.07 -22.34
N ASP A 93 7.42 -7.10 -21.51
CA ASP A 93 7.03 -8.44 -21.95
C ASP A 93 5.71 -8.43 -22.74
N ALA A 94 4.71 -7.70 -22.25
CA ALA A 94 3.42 -7.59 -22.92
C ALA A 94 3.53 -6.95 -24.30
N ARG A 95 4.41 -5.93 -24.46
CA ARG A 95 4.67 -5.30 -25.76
C ARG A 95 5.41 -6.24 -26.70
N PHE A 96 6.38 -7.00 -26.18
CA PHE A 96 7.12 -7.98 -26.96
C PHE A 96 6.19 -9.08 -27.49
N LEU A 97 5.40 -9.70 -26.61
CA LEU A 97 4.42 -10.72 -27.00
C LEU A 97 3.39 -10.17 -27.98
N ALA A 98 2.91 -8.95 -27.79
CA ALA A 98 1.98 -8.32 -28.74
C ALA A 98 2.60 -8.15 -30.13
N GLU A 99 3.90 -7.91 -30.24
CA GLU A 99 4.61 -7.83 -31.52
C GLU A 99 4.75 -9.20 -32.18
N GLU A 100 5.12 -10.25 -31.44
CA GLU A 100 5.17 -11.63 -31.96
C GLU A 100 3.80 -12.06 -32.49
N LEU A 101 2.74 -11.84 -31.70
CA LEU A 101 1.37 -12.16 -32.10
C LEU A 101 0.92 -11.38 -33.35
N ARG A 102 1.39 -10.14 -33.55
CA ARG A 102 1.11 -9.36 -34.78
C ARG A 102 1.81 -9.94 -36.01
N ARG A 103 2.98 -10.56 -35.83
CA ARG A 103 3.74 -11.20 -36.91
C ARG A 103 3.18 -12.58 -37.27
N GLY A 104 2.36 -13.18 -36.40
CA GLY A 104 1.79 -14.51 -36.60
C GLY A 104 2.79 -15.64 -36.35
N GLU A 105 3.84 -15.36 -35.58
CA GLU A 105 4.74 -16.35 -34.99
C GLU A 105 4.11 -16.99 -33.73
#